data_AF-A0A2Z3JEF3-F1
#
_entry.id   AF-A0A2Z3JEF3-F1
#
_cell.length_a   1.000
_cell.length_b   1.000
_cell.length_c   1.000
_cell.angle_alpha   90.00
_cell.angle_beta   90.00
_cell.angle_gamma   90.00
#
_symmetry.space_group_name_H-M   'P 1'
#
loop_
_entity.id
_entity.type
_entity.pdbx_description
1 polymer ?
#
loop_
_entity_poly.entity_id
_entity_poly.type
_entity_poly.pdbx_seq_one_letter_code
_entity_poly.pdbx_strand_id
1 'polypeptide(L)'
;MLFLALLLLACAYLVGSLPLGHWLLGRQGFESRLHSTYNLGVENVVRRIGLGAAVGSAALDAAKGFVAVLMASSLHQPELCVLAGLAAYLGHLNPPQRLYGPTPPRGRGNLVLLGIFAALNVAGHLSLWLTVTPLVVYAAVLGLSGYVSLATQAGLLIFAVLVAISPLDVPAKLGALGLLLAALWRFKENLGRVLDGTEPRLGDDVPMAGKRPDEVLAAFMIHPLTVEDFWQTRRFAWMKPLLERGVLSQASVRQVASSLRPMKVGELHGIRATDGKRIRAYLLSSPLLPDVFRDDPDLATRRAIEGARLASELGAEVFGLGAFWSVVGNKGLDVQAAVPQITVTNGGAYTSGTIKAAIPGILAHFKSEGRDLSQAVAAVVGANGVVAFGIARTIAPQVGKVIMVGRDLERLERSANTLRRANKQAEIVTTTDYAALREADLIFTATSDPNPVIFPPHVKEGTWIFDEGRPADVDPSVARIPGVRIIPGGVVRPPGGMTSSVDLHFGEGAVPACLAETLIITATGEHHRKSLGPQTLTENINFFVEQAEQLGFTVVD
;
A
#
# COMPACT_ATOMS: atom_id res chain seq x y z
N MET A 1 -12.92 17.73 47.43
CA MET A 1 -13.01 18.20 46.03
C MET A 1 -12.11 17.41 45.08
N LEU A 2 -10.80 17.29 45.33
CA LEU A 2 -9.87 16.58 44.41
C LEU A 2 -10.28 15.13 44.11
N PHE A 3 -10.61 14.32 45.13
CA PHE A 3 -11.08 12.94 44.93
C PHE A 3 -12.29 12.86 43.99
N LEU A 4 -13.28 13.73 44.19
CA LEU A 4 -14.50 13.75 43.38
C LEU A 4 -14.20 14.20 41.93
N ALA A 5 -13.32 15.18 41.75
CA ALA A 5 -12.86 15.59 40.42
C ALA A 5 -12.17 14.42 39.69
N LEU A 6 -11.25 13.71 40.35
CA LEU A 6 -10.59 12.53 39.77
C LEU A 6 -11.59 11.40 39.44
N LEU A 7 -12.57 11.17 40.31
CA LEU A 7 -13.63 10.20 40.08
C LEU A 7 -14.47 10.57 38.84
N LEU A 8 -14.86 11.85 38.71
CA LEU A 8 -15.62 12.33 37.55
C LEU A 8 -14.82 12.23 36.25
N LEU A 9 -13.51 12.49 36.27
CA LEU A 9 -12.64 12.28 35.10
C LEU A 9 -12.54 10.80 34.73
N ALA A 10 -12.41 9.90 35.72
CA ALA A 10 -12.43 8.47 35.48
C ALA A 10 -13.78 8.01 34.89
N CYS A 11 -14.90 8.51 35.43
CA CYS A 11 -16.22 8.25 34.88
C CYS A 11 -16.38 8.79 33.45
N ALA A 12 -15.90 10.00 33.16
CA ALA A 12 -15.92 10.59 31.82
C ALA A 12 -15.17 9.72 30.80
N TYR A 13 -13.99 9.22 31.19
CA TYR A 13 -13.23 8.25 30.39
C TYR A 13 -14.02 6.96 30.13
N LEU A 14 -14.64 6.39 31.17
CA LEU A 14 -15.43 5.16 31.04
C LEU A 14 -16.66 5.36 30.16
N VAL A 15 -17.38 6.48 30.30
CA VAL A 15 -18.52 6.85 29.45
C VAL A 15 -18.09 7.00 27.99
N GLY A 16 -17.00 7.72 27.73
CA GLY A 16 -16.41 7.83 26.39
C GLY A 16 -16.01 6.47 25.80
N SER A 17 -15.55 5.56 26.67
CA SER A 17 -15.16 4.20 26.31
C SER A 17 -16.33 3.25 26.07
N LEU A 18 -17.60 3.66 26.16
CA LEU A 18 -18.70 2.73 25.90
C LEU A 18 -18.87 2.50 24.38
N PRO A 19 -18.99 1.26 23.87
CA PRO A 19 -19.16 0.97 22.44
C PRO A 19 -20.59 1.17 21.90
N LEU A 20 -21.39 2.08 22.48
CA LEU A 20 -22.85 2.13 22.22
C LEU A 20 -23.24 2.20 20.73
N GLY A 21 -22.64 3.12 19.95
CA GLY A 21 -22.89 3.21 18.51
C GLY A 21 -22.48 1.94 17.77
N HIS A 22 -21.27 1.42 18.04
CA HIS A 22 -20.80 0.17 17.45
C HIS A 22 -21.73 -1.02 17.77
N TRP A 23 -22.20 -1.12 19.02
CA TRP A 23 -23.11 -2.20 19.43
C TRP A 23 -24.47 -2.12 18.72
N LEU A 24 -24.99 -0.91 18.53
CA LEU A 24 -26.20 -0.70 17.74
C LEU A 24 -26.02 -1.18 16.29
N LEU A 25 -24.87 -0.88 15.68
CA LEU A 25 -24.58 -1.34 14.30
C LEU A 25 -24.35 -2.85 14.22
N GLY A 26 -23.67 -3.42 15.22
CA GLY A 26 -23.41 -4.86 15.30
C GLY A 26 -24.69 -5.69 15.42
N ARG A 27 -25.73 -5.18 16.11
CA ARG A 27 -27.07 -5.81 16.16
C ARG A 27 -27.73 -5.95 14.79
N GLN A 28 -27.30 -5.18 13.80
CA GLN A 28 -27.79 -5.23 12.42
C GLN A 28 -26.80 -5.95 11.49
N GLY A 29 -25.82 -6.68 12.05
CA GLY A 29 -24.83 -7.43 11.27
C GLY A 29 -23.72 -6.57 10.66
N PHE A 30 -23.61 -5.29 11.04
CA PHE A 30 -22.57 -4.40 10.51
C PHE A 30 -21.44 -4.16 11.51
N GLU A 31 -20.30 -4.77 11.25
CA GLU A 31 -19.09 -4.56 12.03
C GLU A 31 -18.31 -3.33 11.53
N SER A 32 -18.67 -2.15 12.06
CA SER A 32 -17.99 -0.88 11.72
C SER A 32 -16.48 -0.86 12.00
N ARG A 33 -15.95 -1.83 12.74
CA ARG A 33 -14.52 -1.92 13.10
C ARG A 33 -13.71 -2.78 12.14
N LEU A 34 -14.34 -3.55 11.25
CA LEU A 34 -13.66 -4.30 10.20
C LEU A 34 -13.42 -3.45 8.95
N HIS A 35 -14.20 -2.39 8.77
CA HIS A 35 -14.05 -1.44 7.67
C HIS A 35 -13.13 -0.27 8.05
N SER A 36 -12.36 0.25 7.09
CA SER A 36 -11.56 1.45 7.30
C SER A 36 -12.45 2.67 7.50
N THR A 37 -12.04 3.59 8.38
CA THR A 37 -12.68 4.92 8.47
C THR A 37 -12.58 5.73 7.19
N TYR A 38 -11.65 5.38 6.30
CA TYR A 38 -11.56 5.91 4.95
C TYR A 38 -12.83 5.60 4.13
N ASN A 39 -13.44 4.46 4.41
CA ASN A 39 -14.58 3.90 3.68
C ASN A 39 -15.92 4.05 4.39
N LEU A 40 -15.89 4.36 5.69
CA LEU A 40 -17.06 4.60 6.53
C LEU A 40 -17.60 6.03 6.30
N GLY A 41 -17.95 6.34 5.06
CA GLY A 41 -18.78 7.50 4.76
C GLY A 41 -20.19 7.30 5.31
N VAL A 42 -20.85 8.38 5.73
CA VAL A 42 -22.24 8.35 6.22
C VAL A 42 -23.15 7.65 5.20
N GLU A 43 -22.97 7.94 3.92
CA GLU A 43 -23.72 7.32 2.82
C GLU A 43 -23.54 5.81 2.73
N ASN A 44 -22.32 5.30 2.90
CA ASN A 44 -22.06 3.85 2.86
C ASN A 44 -22.69 3.14 4.06
N VAL A 45 -22.65 3.78 5.24
CA VAL A 45 -23.31 3.26 6.43
C VAL A 45 -24.82 3.27 6.22
N VAL A 46 -25.41 4.41 5.82
CA VAL A 46 -26.85 4.54 5.55
C VAL A 46 -27.32 3.54 4.48
N ARG A 47 -26.54 3.32 3.41
CA ARG A 47 -26.87 2.34 2.37
C ARG A 47 -26.88 0.90 2.90
N ARG A 48 -25.97 0.54 3.81
CA ARG A 48 -25.83 -0.83 4.33
C ARG A 48 -26.82 -1.17 5.45
N ILE A 49 -27.08 -0.24 6.35
CA ILE A 49 -27.86 -0.49 7.58
C ILE A 49 -29.07 0.45 7.76
N GLY A 50 -29.31 1.34 6.82
CA GLY A 50 -30.41 2.30 6.87
C GLY A 50 -30.12 3.56 7.70
N LEU A 51 -30.90 4.60 7.43
CA LEU A 51 -30.72 5.93 8.03
C LEU A 51 -30.93 5.93 9.55
N GLY A 52 -31.93 5.19 10.05
CA GLY A 52 -32.24 5.17 11.48
C GLY A 52 -31.10 4.61 12.33
N ALA A 53 -30.46 3.53 11.89
CA ALA A 53 -29.33 2.93 12.60
C ALA A 53 -28.08 3.83 12.56
N ALA A 54 -27.81 4.46 11.41
CA ALA A 54 -26.72 5.41 11.25
C ALA A 54 -26.88 6.63 12.18
N VAL A 55 -28.08 7.24 12.19
CA VAL A 55 -28.40 8.39 13.05
C VAL A 55 -28.40 8.00 14.52
N GLY A 56 -28.97 6.84 14.88
CA GLY A 56 -28.97 6.35 16.26
C GLY A 56 -27.56 6.11 16.79
N SER A 57 -26.68 5.52 15.97
CA SER A 57 -25.27 5.31 16.34
C SER A 57 -24.55 6.64 16.54
N ALA A 58 -24.80 7.59 15.64
CA ALA A 58 -24.22 8.93 15.72
C ALA A 58 -24.66 9.69 16.98
N ALA A 59 -25.96 9.63 17.30
CA ALA A 59 -26.52 10.24 18.50
C ALA A 59 -25.94 9.62 19.78
N LEU A 60 -25.76 8.29 19.82
CA LEU A 60 -25.14 7.60 20.96
C LEU A 60 -23.68 8.01 21.16
N ASP A 61 -22.91 8.21 20.10
CA ASP A 61 -21.53 8.70 20.22
C ASP A 61 -21.48 10.16 20.71
N ALA A 62 -22.34 11.03 20.21
CA ALA A 62 -22.45 12.40 20.72
C ALA A 62 -22.91 12.44 22.19
N ALA A 63 -23.89 11.61 22.56
CA ALA A 63 -24.42 11.54 23.91
C ALA A 63 -23.35 11.20 24.95
N LYS A 64 -22.37 10.34 24.64
CA LYS A 64 -21.28 10.01 25.58
C LYS A 64 -20.43 11.24 25.90
N GLY A 65 -20.03 12.00 24.88
CA GLY A 65 -19.28 13.24 25.06
C GLY A 65 -20.07 14.27 25.86
N PHE A 66 -21.36 14.39 25.56
CA PHE A 66 -22.27 15.30 26.23
C PHE A 66 -22.45 14.95 27.71
N VAL A 67 -22.80 13.70 28.03
CA VAL A 67 -23.02 13.22 29.40
C VAL A 67 -21.74 13.32 30.23
N ALA A 68 -20.59 12.97 29.67
CA ALA A 68 -19.32 13.03 30.39
C ALA A 68 -18.99 14.45 30.89
N VAL A 69 -19.24 15.47 30.08
CA VAL A 69 -19.01 16.88 30.45
C VAL A 69 -20.08 17.36 31.43
N LEU A 70 -21.36 17.02 31.24
CA LEU A 70 -22.42 17.40 32.18
C LEU A 70 -22.24 16.78 33.57
N MET A 71 -21.70 15.57 33.68
CA MET A 71 -21.37 14.99 34.97
C MET A 71 -20.32 15.84 35.70
N ALA A 72 -19.31 16.33 34.97
CA ALA A 72 -18.25 17.17 35.51
C ALA A 72 -18.73 18.59 35.89
N SER A 73 -19.73 19.13 35.18
CA SER A 73 -20.27 20.47 35.44
C SER A 73 -20.97 20.58 36.80
N SER A 74 -21.30 19.46 37.44
CA SER A 74 -21.85 19.42 38.81
C SER A 74 -20.95 20.07 39.87
N LEU A 75 -19.64 20.18 39.62
CA LEU A 75 -18.70 20.87 40.53
C LEU A 75 -18.54 22.36 40.22
N HIS A 76 -19.22 22.89 39.22
CA HIS A 76 -19.16 24.28 38.78
C HIS A 76 -17.73 24.78 38.47
N GLN A 77 -16.86 23.87 38.00
CA GLN A 77 -15.47 24.17 37.61
C GLN A 77 -15.31 24.03 36.09
N PRO A 78 -15.15 25.12 35.34
CA PRO A 78 -15.02 25.06 33.88
C PRO A 78 -13.79 24.26 33.43
N GLU A 79 -12.69 24.30 34.19
CA GLU A 79 -11.47 23.52 33.93
C GLU A 79 -11.75 22.02 33.94
N LEU A 80 -12.53 21.57 34.93
CA LEU A 80 -12.90 20.17 35.07
C LEU A 80 -13.78 19.71 33.90
N CYS A 81 -14.64 20.59 33.38
CA CYS A 81 -15.47 20.29 32.22
C CYS A 81 -14.62 20.06 30.96
N VAL A 82 -13.61 20.89 30.72
CA VAL A 82 -12.67 20.71 29.59
C VAL A 82 -11.85 19.43 29.75
N LEU A 83 -11.35 19.14 30.96
CA LEU A 83 -10.63 17.90 31.26
C LEU A 83 -11.52 16.66 31.12
N ALA A 84 -12.80 16.74 31.50
CA ALA A 84 -13.77 15.66 31.31
C ALA A 84 -14.04 15.41 29.82
N GLY A 85 -14.11 16.47 29.01
CA GLY A 85 -14.16 16.36 27.54
C GLY A 85 -12.93 15.62 26.99
N LEU A 86 -11.72 15.99 27.43
CA LEU A 86 -10.50 15.26 27.08
C LEU A 86 -10.56 13.79 27.51
N ALA A 87 -10.96 13.50 28.75
CA ALA A 87 -11.07 12.14 29.26
C ALA A 87 -12.05 11.29 28.43
N ALA A 88 -13.22 11.83 28.09
CA ALA A 88 -14.21 11.17 27.26
C ALA A 88 -13.69 10.91 25.84
N TYR A 89 -13.00 11.88 25.24
CA TYR A 89 -12.39 11.71 23.92
C TYR A 89 -11.30 10.63 23.93
N LEU A 90 -10.41 10.64 24.93
CA LEU A 90 -9.39 9.61 25.11
C LEU A 90 -9.99 8.23 25.33
N GLY A 91 -11.07 8.13 26.09
CA GLY A 91 -11.82 6.89 26.30
C GLY A 91 -12.44 6.36 25.01
N HIS A 92 -13.00 7.22 24.17
CA HIS A 92 -13.52 6.83 22.85
C HIS A 92 -12.41 6.35 21.91
N LEU A 93 -11.25 7.01 21.94
CA LEU A 93 -10.12 6.68 21.08
C LEU A 93 -9.37 5.42 21.54
N ASN A 94 -9.29 5.18 22.86
CA ASN A 94 -8.48 4.12 23.45
C ASN A 94 -9.25 3.35 24.55
N PRO A 95 -10.46 2.84 24.27
CA PRO A 95 -11.25 2.13 25.26
C PRO A 95 -10.56 0.84 25.73
N PRO A 96 -10.87 0.38 26.96
CA PRO A 96 -10.34 -0.88 27.49
C PRO A 96 -10.66 -2.09 26.59
N GLN A 97 -9.68 -2.97 26.41
CA GLN A 97 -9.79 -4.16 25.57
C GLN A 97 -10.97 -5.08 25.97
N ARG A 98 -11.37 -5.11 27.25
CA ARG A 98 -12.53 -5.91 27.69
C ARG A 98 -13.86 -5.46 27.07
N LEU A 99 -13.99 -4.19 26.69
CA LEU A 99 -15.21 -3.64 26.08
C LEU A 99 -15.25 -3.82 24.56
N TYR A 100 -14.09 -4.01 23.92
CA TYR A 100 -13.95 -4.02 22.46
C TYR A 100 -13.32 -5.31 21.91
N GLY A 101 -12.81 -6.20 22.74
CA GLY A 101 -12.08 -7.38 22.29
C GLY A 101 -10.77 -7.02 21.57
N PRO A 102 -10.26 -7.88 20.68
CA PRO A 102 -8.93 -7.71 20.08
C PRO A 102 -8.90 -6.68 18.93
N THR A 103 -10.05 -6.28 18.38
CA THR A 103 -10.12 -5.33 17.26
C THR A 103 -10.04 -3.88 17.74
N PRO A 104 -8.99 -3.13 17.35
CA PRO A 104 -8.79 -1.77 17.83
C PRO A 104 -9.92 -0.83 17.37
N PRO A 105 -10.26 0.18 18.17
CA PRO A 105 -11.28 1.16 17.83
C PRO A 105 -10.79 2.06 16.71
N ARG A 106 -11.63 2.18 15.69
CA ARG A 106 -11.33 2.95 14.49
C ARG A 106 -11.95 4.34 14.47
N GLY A 107 -12.93 4.61 15.33
CA GLY A 107 -13.58 5.92 15.45
C GLY A 107 -12.57 7.06 15.63
N ARG A 108 -12.81 8.18 14.95
CA ARG A 108 -12.02 9.41 15.08
C ARG A 108 -12.56 10.36 16.14
N GLY A 109 -13.75 10.05 16.68
CA GLY A 109 -14.41 10.75 17.76
C GLY A 109 -15.02 12.11 17.41
N ASN A 110 -15.22 12.45 16.13
CA ASN A 110 -15.84 13.73 15.75
C ASN A 110 -17.22 13.94 16.38
N LEU A 111 -18.04 12.90 16.49
CA LEU A 111 -19.36 13.00 17.14
C LEU A 111 -19.24 13.12 18.65
N VAL A 112 -18.25 12.47 19.28
CA VAL A 112 -17.94 12.66 20.70
C VAL A 112 -17.50 14.11 20.95
N LEU A 113 -16.64 14.67 20.09
CA LEU A 113 -16.23 16.07 20.14
C LEU A 113 -17.44 17.00 20.01
N LEU A 114 -18.35 16.75 19.07
CA LEU A 114 -19.59 17.52 18.93
C LEU A 114 -20.42 17.51 20.24
N GLY A 115 -20.57 16.33 20.85
CA GLY A 115 -21.23 16.18 22.15
C GLY A 115 -20.53 16.95 23.27
N ILE A 116 -19.19 16.91 23.32
CA ILE A 116 -18.38 17.67 24.27
C ILE A 116 -18.64 19.18 24.10
N PHE A 117 -18.54 19.70 22.87
CA PHE A 117 -18.78 21.13 22.60
C PHE A 117 -20.21 21.55 22.95
N ALA A 118 -21.20 20.72 22.65
CA ALA A 118 -22.60 20.97 23.02
C ALA A 118 -22.78 21.02 24.55
N ALA A 119 -22.17 20.10 25.31
CA ALA A 119 -22.26 20.12 26.76
C ALA A 119 -21.46 21.26 27.40
N LEU A 120 -20.29 21.63 26.86
CA LEU A 120 -19.54 22.79 27.33
C LEU A 120 -20.34 24.09 27.15
N ASN A 121 -21.17 24.16 26.11
CA ASN A 121 -22.10 25.26 25.90
C ASN A 121 -23.24 25.27 26.93
N VAL A 122 -23.92 24.13 27.10
CA VAL A 122 -25.10 23.99 27.98
C VAL A 122 -24.73 24.08 29.46
N ALA A 123 -23.54 23.61 29.86
CA ALA A 123 -23.07 23.69 31.24
C ALA A 123 -23.03 25.14 31.76
N GLY A 124 -22.92 26.14 30.88
CA GLY A 124 -23.03 27.56 31.23
C GLY A 124 -21.77 28.15 31.86
N HIS A 125 -20.70 27.36 32.02
CA HIS A 125 -19.43 27.81 32.64
C HIS A 125 -18.41 28.37 31.64
N LEU A 126 -18.64 28.22 30.33
CA LEU A 126 -17.80 28.74 29.26
C LEU A 126 -18.56 29.78 28.43
N SER A 127 -17.86 30.81 27.95
CA SER A 127 -18.45 31.78 27.03
C SER A 127 -18.93 31.09 25.75
N LEU A 128 -20.10 31.50 25.26
CA LEU A 128 -20.70 31.01 24.01
C LEU A 128 -19.69 31.03 22.85
N TRP A 129 -18.88 32.10 22.78
CA TRP A 129 -17.87 32.27 21.73
C TRP A 129 -16.74 31.22 21.79
N LEU A 130 -16.39 30.73 22.99
CA LEU A 130 -15.37 29.67 23.15
C LEU A 130 -15.82 28.33 22.57
N THR A 131 -17.14 28.09 22.49
CA THR A 131 -17.70 26.81 22.03
C THR A 131 -18.22 26.87 20.59
N VAL A 132 -18.77 28.01 20.16
CA VAL A 132 -19.32 28.17 18.80
C VAL A 132 -18.24 28.47 17.77
N THR A 133 -17.25 29.33 18.07
CA THR A 133 -16.22 29.72 17.09
C THR A 133 -15.44 28.51 16.54
N PRO A 134 -15.01 27.53 17.36
CA PRO A 134 -14.42 26.27 16.85
C PRO A 134 -15.30 25.53 15.84
N LEU A 135 -16.62 25.49 16.05
CA LEU A 135 -17.56 24.82 15.15
C LEU A 135 -17.75 25.60 13.85
N VAL A 136 -17.76 26.94 13.92
CA VAL A 136 -17.79 27.80 12.73
C VAL A 136 -16.53 27.61 11.89
N VAL A 137 -15.35 27.59 12.52
CA VAL A 137 -14.08 27.35 11.83
C VAL A 137 -14.03 25.95 11.22
N TYR A 138 -14.50 24.93 11.96
CA TYR A 138 -14.66 23.58 11.41
C TYR A 138 -15.53 23.61 10.14
N ALA A 139 -16.71 24.22 10.20
CA ALA A 139 -17.64 24.28 9.07
C ALA A 139 -17.05 25.04 7.88
N ALA A 140 -16.37 26.16 8.11
CA ALA A 140 -15.72 26.95 7.08
C ALA A 140 -14.58 26.16 6.39
N VAL A 141 -13.69 25.54 7.16
CA VAL A 141 -12.59 24.73 6.61
C VAL A 141 -13.11 23.50 5.89
N LEU A 142 -14.16 22.85 6.40
CA LEU A 142 -14.81 21.74 5.72
C LEU A 142 -15.43 22.16 4.38
N GLY A 143 -16.13 23.30 4.35
CA GLY A 143 -16.73 23.83 3.13
C GLY A 143 -15.70 24.27 2.08
N LEU A 144 -14.56 24.82 2.51
CA LEU A 144 -13.49 25.27 1.61
C LEU A 144 -12.60 24.14 1.08
N SER A 145 -12.25 23.17 1.94
CA SER A 145 -11.28 22.11 1.60
C SER A 145 -11.92 20.77 1.24
N GLY A 146 -13.12 20.49 1.76
CA GLY A 146 -13.75 19.18 1.71
C GLY A 146 -13.16 18.15 2.69
N TYR A 147 -12.08 18.46 3.43
CA TYR A 147 -11.41 17.49 4.30
C TYR A 147 -11.88 17.57 5.75
N VAL A 148 -12.57 16.52 6.20
CA VAL A 148 -13.03 16.36 7.59
C VAL A 148 -11.86 16.38 8.58
N SER A 149 -10.73 15.75 8.22
CA SER A 149 -9.53 15.72 9.06
C SER A 149 -8.97 17.12 9.31
N LEU A 150 -8.81 17.91 8.25
CA LEU A 150 -8.30 19.28 8.33
C LEU A 150 -9.26 20.19 9.10
N ALA A 151 -10.57 20.07 8.85
CA ALA A 151 -11.60 20.81 9.55
C ALA A 151 -11.59 20.53 11.06
N THR A 152 -11.51 19.25 11.47
CA THR A 152 -11.42 18.87 12.90
C THR A 152 -10.20 19.51 13.57
N GLN A 153 -9.04 19.48 12.91
CA GLN A 153 -7.82 20.07 13.47
C GLN A 153 -7.92 21.59 13.58
N ALA A 154 -8.47 22.26 12.57
CA ALA A 154 -8.63 23.71 12.59
C ALA A 154 -9.57 24.15 13.72
N GLY A 155 -10.71 23.46 13.91
CA GLY A 155 -11.63 23.73 15.00
C GLY A 155 -10.97 23.55 16.37
N LEU A 156 -10.27 22.43 16.59
CA LEU A 156 -9.58 22.17 17.86
C LEU A 156 -8.39 23.11 18.12
N LEU A 157 -7.68 23.53 17.07
CA LEU A 157 -6.62 24.52 17.18
C LEU A 157 -7.18 25.86 17.66
N ILE A 158 -8.26 26.33 17.04
CA ILE A 158 -8.93 27.57 17.45
C ILE A 158 -9.49 27.44 18.87
N PHE A 159 -10.06 26.29 19.24
CA PHE A 159 -10.46 26.05 20.62
C PHE A 159 -9.28 26.18 21.61
N ALA A 160 -8.16 25.53 21.32
CA ALA A 160 -6.96 25.59 22.17
C ALA A 160 -6.40 27.01 22.29
N VAL A 161 -6.35 27.77 21.19
CA VAL A 161 -5.90 29.17 21.19
C VAL A 161 -6.84 30.05 22.02
N LEU A 162 -8.16 29.92 21.81
CA LEU A 162 -9.15 30.71 22.53
C LEU A 162 -9.13 30.41 24.04
N VAL A 163 -8.99 29.13 24.43
CA VAL A 163 -8.83 28.74 25.84
C VAL A 163 -7.51 29.26 26.42
N ALA A 164 -6.41 29.25 25.65
CA ALA A 164 -5.11 29.71 26.11
C ALA A 164 -5.09 31.21 26.48
N ILE A 165 -5.80 32.04 25.71
CA ILE A 165 -5.92 33.49 25.93
C ILE A 165 -7.09 33.88 26.85
N SER A 166 -7.96 32.93 27.18
CA SER A 166 -9.08 33.16 28.12
C SER A 166 -8.58 33.26 29.57
N PRO A 167 -9.38 33.80 30.49
CA PRO A 167 -9.04 33.87 31.92
C PRO A 167 -9.13 32.51 32.65
N LEU A 168 -9.36 31.40 31.95
CA LEU A 168 -9.40 30.06 32.55
C LEU A 168 -8.03 29.62 33.08
N ASP A 169 -8.05 28.77 34.10
CA ASP A 169 -6.82 28.28 34.73
C ASP A 169 -6.06 27.27 33.86
N VAL A 170 -4.81 27.00 34.25
CA VAL A 170 -3.87 26.08 33.57
C VAL A 170 -4.49 24.71 33.22
N PRO A 171 -5.31 24.05 34.08
CA PRO A 171 -5.85 22.74 33.73
C PRO A 171 -6.81 22.77 32.52
N ALA A 172 -7.57 23.85 32.31
CA ALA A 172 -8.39 24.02 31.11
C ALA A 172 -7.51 24.11 29.85
N LYS A 173 -6.41 24.87 29.94
CA LYS A 173 -5.46 25.06 28.83
C LYS A 173 -4.79 23.73 28.45
N LEU A 174 -4.38 22.95 29.44
CA LEU A 174 -3.84 21.60 29.24
C LEU A 174 -4.90 20.65 28.65
N GLY A 175 -6.15 20.73 29.11
CA GLY A 175 -7.25 19.94 28.56
C GLY A 175 -7.52 20.24 27.07
N ALA A 176 -7.58 21.52 26.70
CA ALA A 176 -7.79 21.96 25.32
C ALA A 176 -6.60 21.60 24.41
N LEU A 177 -5.36 21.79 24.88
CA LEU A 177 -4.16 21.33 24.18
C LEU A 177 -4.16 19.80 24.03
N GLY A 178 -4.54 19.07 25.08
CA GLY A 178 -4.65 17.61 25.05
C GLY A 178 -5.64 17.11 24.01
N LEU A 179 -6.79 17.78 23.84
CA LEU A 179 -7.77 17.45 22.80
C LEU A 179 -7.17 17.62 21.40
N LEU A 180 -6.49 18.74 21.16
CA LEU A 180 -5.79 19.00 19.90
C LEU A 180 -4.72 17.93 19.63
N LEU A 181 -3.84 17.64 20.59
CA LEU A 181 -2.76 16.65 20.42
C LEU A 181 -3.30 15.23 20.22
N ALA A 182 -4.33 14.83 20.97
CA ALA A 182 -4.97 13.53 20.82
C ALA A 182 -5.61 13.38 19.43
N ALA A 183 -6.26 14.44 18.94
CA ALA A 183 -6.82 14.45 17.60
C ALA A 183 -5.72 14.43 16.54
N LEU A 184 -4.68 15.26 16.65
CA LEU A 184 -3.54 15.28 15.71
C LEU A 184 -2.94 13.88 15.56
N TRP A 185 -2.69 13.19 16.69
CA TRP A 185 -2.18 11.82 16.67
C TRP A 185 -3.13 10.85 15.98
N ARG A 186 -4.44 10.94 16.26
CA ARG A 186 -5.46 10.07 15.65
C ARG A 186 -5.63 10.32 14.15
N PHE A 187 -5.46 11.55 13.69
CA PHE A 187 -5.65 11.96 12.30
C PHE A 187 -4.36 12.00 11.48
N LYS A 188 -3.19 11.65 12.04
CA LYS A 188 -1.89 11.75 11.35
C LYS A 188 -1.86 11.12 9.96
N GLU A 189 -2.48 9.95 9.79
CA GLU A 189 -2.55 9.26 8.48
C GLU A 189 -3.49 9.97 7.50
N ASN A 190 -4.58 10.57 7.98
CA ASN A 190 -5.47 11.37 7.14
C ASN A 190 -4.78 12.65 6.68
N LEU A 191 -4.04 13.32 7.56
CA LEU A 191 -3.27 14.50 7.21
C LEU A 191 -2.16 14.15 6.21
N GLY A 192 -1.47 13.02 6.40
CA GLY A 192 -0.52 12.50 5.41
C GLY A 192 -1.15 12.27 4.05
N ARG A 193 -2.36 11.69 4.00
CA ARG A 193 -3.09 11.49 2.73
C ARG A 193 -3.60 12.79 2.11
N VAL A 194 -3.98 13.79 2.91
CA VAL A 194 -4.31 15.14 2.41
C VAL A 194 -3.08 15.73 1.72
N LEU A 195 -1.90 15.61 2.34
CA LEU A 195 -0.65 16.10 1.74
C LEU A 195 -0.34 15.36 0.43
N ASP A 196 -0.54 14.04 0.38
CA ASP A 196 -0.29 13.24 -0.82
C ASP A 196 -1.42 13.30 -1.86
N GLY A 197 -2.52 14.00 -1.59
CA GLY A 197 -3.68 14.09 -2.48
C GLY A 197 -4.50 12.81 -2.59
N THR A 198 -4.39 11.89 -1.63
CA THR A 198 -5.08 10.60 -1.59
C THR A 198 -6.16 10.48 -0.50
N GLU A 199 -6.42 11.55 0.25
CA GLU A 199 -7.58 11.63 1.15
C GLU A 199 -8.81 12.07 0.35
N PRO A 200 -9.98 11.42 0.53
CA PRO A 200 -11.20 11.80 -0.15
C PRO A 200 -11.79 13.04 0.51
N ARG A 201 -12.39 13.88 -0.30
CA ARG A 201 -13.20 15.00 0.17
C ARG A 201 -14.58 14.50 0.58
N LEU A 202 -15.27 15.28 1.39
CA LEU A 202 -16.65 15.02 1.76
C LEU A 202 -17.52 14.99 0.49
N GLY A 203 -18.21 13.86 0.27
CA GLY A 203 -19.03 13.62 -0.92
C GLY A 203 -18.28 12.90 -2.06
N ASP A 204 -16.96 12.71 -1.96
CA ASP A 204 -16.22 11.94 -2.96
C ASP A 204 -16.63 10.46 -2.92
N ASP A 205 -16.69 9.85 -4.11
CA ASP A 205 -16.97 8.44 -4.24
C ASP A 205 -15.72 7.59 -3.94
N VAL A 206 -15.64 7.11 -2.70
CA VAL A 206 -14.56 6.23 -2.25
C VAL A 206 -14.80 4.81 -2.80
N PRO A 207 -13.84 4.20 -3.53
CA PRO A 207 -14.01 2.89 -4.10
C PRO A 207 -13.99 1.84 -3.00
N MET A 208 -14.77 0.80 -3.19
CA MET A 208 -14.77 -0.38 -2.34
C MET A 208 -15.25 -1.57 -3.16
N ALA A 209 -14.63 -2.71 -2.89
CA ALA A 209 -15.14 -4.02 -3.30
C ALA A 209 -16.66 -4.14 -3.08
N GLY A 210 -17.36 -4.59 -4.12
CA GLY A 210 -18.81 -4.78 -4.13
C GLY A 210 -19.67 -3.51 -4.01
N LYS A 211 -19.10 -2.30 -4.02
CA LYS A 211 -19.88 -1.05 -3.97
C LYS A 211 -20.65 -0.81 -5.26
N ARG A 212 -20.01 -1.06 -6.40
CA ARG A 212 -20.56 -0.94 -7.76
C ARG A 212 -20.29 -2.24 -8.51
N PRO A 213 -21.21 -2.73 -9.35
CA PRO A 213 -21.02 -3.98 -10.10
C PRO A 213 -19.98 -3.87 -11.22
N ASP A 214 -19.71 -2.65 -11.71
CA ASP A 214 -18.78 -2.35 -12.79
C ASP A 214 -17.40 -1.86 -12.30
N GLU A 215 -17.13 -1.91 -11.00
CA GLU A 215 -15.88 -1.46 -10.40
C GLU A 215 -15.29 -2.53 -9.48
N VAL A 216 -14.00 -2.81 -9.65
CA VAL A 216 -13.22 -3.73 -8.81
C VAL A 216 -12.03 -2.99 -8.18
N LEU A 217 -11.60 -3.43 -7.00
CA LEU A 217 -10.57 -2.74 -6.23
C LEU A 217 -9.47 -3.69 -5.74
N ALA A 218 -8.27 -3.43 -6.22
CA ALA A 218 -7.03 -4.04 -5.74
C ALA A 218 -6.28 -3.12 -4.77
N ALA A 219 -5.30 -3.69 -4.07
CA ALA A 219 -4.23 -2.96 -3.43
C ALA A 219 -2.89 -3.61 -3.80
N PHE A 220 -1.83 -2.81 -3.84
CA PHE A 220 -0.51 -3.28 -4.22
C PHE A 220 0.56 -2.67 -3.33
N MET A 221 1.46 -3.52 -2.83
CA MET A 221 2.55 -3.13 -1.97
C MET A 221 3.76 -2.70 -2.81
N ILE A 222 4.17 -1.45 -2.66
CA ILE A 222 5.37 -0.86 -3.25
C ILE A 222 6.38 -0.49 -2.15
N HIS A 223 7.63 -0.28 -2.55
CA HIS A 223 8.66 0.25 -1.65
C HIS A 223 9.59 1.19 -2.41
N PRO A 224 10.24 2.15 -1.73
CA PRO A 224 11.29 2.95 -2.33
C PRO A 224 12.47 2.06 -2.75
N LEU A 225 13.02 2.28 -3.95
CA LEU A 225 14.27 1.64 -4.39
C LEU A 225 15.46 2.39 -3.81
N THR A 226 15.32 3.71 -3.68
CA THR A 226 16.33 4.62 -3.13
C THR A 226 15.72 5.60 -2.13
N VAL A 227 16.56 6.32 -1.39
CA VAL A 227 16.10 7.40 -0.50
C VAL A 227 15.40 8.52 -1.30
N GLU A 228 15.72 8.70 -2.58
CA GLU A 228 15.08 9.72 -3.42
C GLU A 228 13.59 9.43 -3.63
N ASP A 229 13.21 8.15 -3.71
CA ASP A 229 11.82 7.74 -3.85
C ASP A 229 10.96 8.12 -2.64
N PHE A 230 11.58 8.28 -1.48
CA PHE A 230 10.91 8.70 -0.25
C PHE A 230 10.29 10.11 -0.41
N TRP A 231 10.88 10.95 -1.25
CA TRP A 231 10.46 12.33 -1.48
C TRP A 231 9.32 12.47 -2.49
N GLN A 232 8.98 11.41 -3.23
CA GLN A 232 7.82 11.42 -4.13
C GLN A 232 6.52 11.71 -3.38
N THR A 233 6.44 11.30 -2.10
CA THR A 233 5.32 11.63 -1.23
C THR A 233 5.54 12.98 -0.54
N ARG A 234 4.55 13.87 -0.64
CA ARG A 234 4.65 15.23 -0.07
C ARG A 234 4.75 15.21 1.45
N ARG A 235 4.18 14.19 2.10
CA ARG A 235 4.27 14.03 3.57
C ARG A 235 5.70 13.86 4.10
N PHE A 236 6.64 13.43 3.26
CA PHE A 236 8.04 13.23 3.64
C PHE A 236 9.04 14.15 2.93
N ALA A 237 8.64 14.79 1.82
CA ALA A 237 9.49 15.68 1.03
C ALA A 237 10.15 16.81 1.84
N TRP A 238 9.56 17.24 2.96
CA TRP A 238 10.14 18.27 3.84
C TRP A 238 11.46 17.84 4.51
N MET A 239 11.75 16.54 4.59
CA MET A 239 13.02 16.02 5.14
C MET A 239 14.18 16.16 4.15
N LYS A 240 13.90 16.23 2.82
CA LYS A 240 14.93 16.37 1.78
C LYS A 240 15.84 17.59 1.98
N PRO A 241 15.35 18.83 2.12
CA PRO A 241 16.22 19.99 2.34
C PRO A 241 17.00 19.91 3.66
N LEU A 242 16.49 19.19 4.66
CA LEU A 242 17.22 18.98 5.92
C LEU A 242 18.36 17.97 5.76
N LEU A 243 18.16 16.93 4.95
CA LEU A 243 19.19 15.97 4.58
C LEU A 243 20.29 16.65 3.74
N GLU A 244 19.92 17.44 2.74
CA GLU A 244 20.86 18.16 1.87
C GLU A 244 21.71 19.19 2.63
N ARG A 245 21.14 19.82 3.66
CA ARG A 245 21.85 20.74 4.56
C ARG A 245 22.68 20.05 5.65
N GLY A 246 22.67 18.72 5.71
CA GLY A 246 23.37 17.93 6.73
C GLY A 246 22.75 17.99 8.13
N VAL A 247 21.55 18.55 8.29
CA VAL A 247 20.81 18.57 9.56
C VAL A 247 20.27 17.18 9.91
N LEU A 248 19.85 16.43 8.89
CA LEU A 248 19.52 15.02 9.00
C LEU A 248 20.61 14.19 8.32
N SER A 249 20.92 13.03 8.89
CA SER A 249 21.78 12.05 8.23
C SER A 249 20.95 11.06 7.42
N GLN A 250 21.53 10.44 6.39
CA GLN A 250 20.85 9.35 5.68
C GLN A 250 20.48 8.19 6.62
N ALA A 251 21.34 7.86 7.59
CA ALA A 251 21.05 6.83 8.58
C ALA A 251 19.78 7.14 9.39
N SER A 252 19.59 8.41 9.77
CA SER A 252 18.38 8.87 10.46
C SER A 252 17.13 8.73 9.58
N VAL A 253 17.22 9.08 8.30
CA VAL A 253 16.10 8.89 7.35
C VAL A 253 15.75 7.41 7.23
N ARG A 254 16.75 6.53 7.06
CA ARG A 254 16.55 5.08 6.99
C ARG A 254 15.92 4.51 8.26
N GLN A 255 16.36 4.96 9.43
CA GLN A 255 15.80 4.53 10.71
C GLN A 255 14.34 4.98 10.90
N VAL A 256 14.01 6.21 10.49
CA VAL A 256 12.61 6.66 10.48
C VAL A 256 11.80 5.79 9.52
N ALA A 257 12.29 5.57 8.30
CA ALA A 257 11.63 4.78 7.28
C ALA A 257 11.28 3.36 7.75
N SER A 258 12.21 2.66 8.41
CA SER A 258 11.98 1.31 8.94
C SER A 258 10.96 1.25 10.09
N SER A 259 10.79 2.34 10.82
CA SER A 259 9.81 2.45 11.91
C SER A 259 8.36 2.68 11.42
N LEU A 260 8.20 3.17 10.19
CA LEU A 260 6.90 3.51 9.62
C LEU A 260 6.08 2.26 9.23
N ARG A 261 4.83 2.26 9.68
CA ARG A 261 3.83 1.26 9.28
C ARG A 261 3.41 1.46 7.82
N PRO A 262 2.86 0.43 7.17
CA PRO A 262 2.27 0.56 5.85
C PRO A 262 1.23 1.68 5.81
N MET A 263 1.29 2.49 4.77
CA MET A 263 0.36 3.59 4.53
C MET A 263 -0.03 3.61 3.06
N LYS A 264 -1.20 4.18 2.77
CA LYS A 264 -1.58 4.49 1.39
C LYS A 264 -0.84 5.75 0.95
N VAL A 265 -0.08 5.62 -0.13
CA VAL A 265 0.77 6.68 -0.69
C VAL A 265 0.33 7.11 -2.09
N GLY A 266 -0.48 6.29 -2.77
CA GLY A 266 -0.96 6.60 -4.10
C GLY A 266 -2.14 5.73 -4.54
N GLU A 267 -2.57 5.97 -5.76
CA GLU A 267 -3.64 5.23 -6.43
C GLU A 267 -3.35 5.10 -7.92
N LEU A 268 -3.85 4.01 -8.52
CA LEU A 268 -4.00 3.88 -9.96
C LEU A 268 -5.43 4.22 -10.37
N HIS A 269 -5.54 5.12 -11.34
CA HIS A 269 -6.79 5.57 -11.95
C HIS A 269 -6.79 5.31 -13.46
N GLY A 270 -7.96 5.43 -14.11
CA GLY A 270 -8.06 5.43 -15.57
C GLY A 270 -8.00 4.05 -16.25
N ILE A 271 -7.85 2.97 -15.49
CA ILE A 271 -7.87 1.61 -16.03
C ILE A 271 -9.32 1.20 -16.32
N ARG A 272 -9.60 0.91 -17.58
CA ARG A 272 -10.90 0.42 -18.03
C ARG A 272 -10.66 -0.77 -18.95
N ALA A 273 -11.06 -1.95 -18.50
CA ALA A 273 -10.97 -3.16 -19.30
C ALA A 273 -11.89 -3.10 -20.52
N THR A 274 -11.58 -3.91 -21.53
CA THR A 274 -12.37 -4.09 -22.76
C THR A 274 -13.82 -4.52 -22.49
N ASP A 275 -14.07 -5.27 -21.41
CA ASP A 275 -15.41 -5.66 -20.94
C ASP A 275 -16.17 -4.51 -20.26
N GLY A 276 -15.56 -3.33 -20.15
CA GLY A 276 -16.13 -2.11 -19.58
C GLY A 276 -15.88 -1.93 -18.09
N LYS A 277 -15.35 -2.94 -17.38
CA LYS A 277 -15.07 -2.84 -15.94
C LYS A 277 -14.00 -1.81 -15.64
N ARG A 278 -14.22 -1.05 -14.57
CA ARG A 278 -13.26 -0.10 -14.01
C ARG A 278 -12.40 -0.84 -13.00
N ILE A 279 -11.09 -0.86 -13.23
CA ILE A 279 -10.14 -1.48 -12.30
C ILE A 279 -9.45 -0.37 -11.53
N ARG A 280 -9.47 -0.42 -10.20
CA ARG A 280 -8.78 0.53 -9.34
C ARG A 280 -7.74 -0.18 -8.49
N ALA A 281 -6.67 0.52 -8.14
CA ALA A 281 -5.65 -0.02 -7.25
C ALA A 281 -5.18 1.03 -6.25
N TYR A 282 -5.10 0.65 -4.97
CA TYR A 282 -4.38 1.44 -3.98
C TYR A 282 -2.90 1.07 -3.95
N LEU A 283 -2.02 2.06 -3.97
CA LEU A 283 -0.59 1.88 -3.77
C LEU A 283 -0.28 2.06 -2.28
N LEU A 284 0.14 0.97 -1.65
CA LEU A 284 0.52 0.93 -0.24
C LEU A 284 2.04 0.86 -0.14
N SER A 285 2.62 1.60 0.81
CA SER A 285 4.04 1.52 1.09
C SER A 285 4.30 1.48 2.58
N SER A 286 5.12 0.52 3.01
CA SER A 286 5.97 0.68 4.19
C SER A 286 7.34 0.95 3.61
N PRO A 287 7.95 2.12 3.86
CA PRO A 287 9.05 2.59 3.03
C PRO A 287 10.39 1.93 3.40
N LEU A 288 10.41 0.60 3.43
CA LEU A 288 11.61 -0.21 3.61
C LEU A 288 12.47 -0.13 2.34
N LEU A 289 13.76 0.12 2.51
CA LEU A 289 14.72 0.08 1.41
C LEU A 289 15.15 -1.38 1.13
N PRO A 290 15.71 -1.66 -0.08
CA PRO A 290 16.12 -3.00 -0.50
C PRO A 290 16.98 -3.78 0.50
N ASP A 291 17.90 -3.10 1.20
CA ASP A 291 18.79 -3.69 2.21
C ASP A 291 18.02 -4.35 3.36
N VAL A 292 16.90 -3.76 3.79
CA VAL A 292 16.10 -4.27 4.91
C VAL A 292 15.48 -5.63 4.60
N PHE A 293 15.12 -5.92 3.35
CA PHE A 293 14.54 -7.22 2.98
C PHE A 293 15.52 -8.38 3.14
N ARG A 294 16.83 -8.10 2.99
CA ARG A 294 17.90 -9.06 3.20
C ARG A 294 18.32 -9.11 4.68
N ASP A 295 18.46 -7.95 5.29
CA ASP A 295 19.09 -7.80 6.60
C ASP A 295 18.09 -8.05 7.76
N ASP A 296 16.79 -7.79 7.56
CA ASP A 296 15.70 -8.03 8.52
C ASP A 296 14.40 -8.53 7.82
N PRO A 297 14.40 -9.79 7.31
CA PRO A 297 13.25 -10.38 6.62
C PRO A 297 12.01 -10.54 7.52
N ASP A 298 12.19 -10.63 8.84
CA ASP A 298 11.10 -10.75 9.81
C ASP A 298 10.33 -9.43 9.94
N LEU A 299 11.04 -8.29 9.96
CA LEU A 299 10.40 -6.98 9.86
C LEU A 299 9.64 -6.85 8.54
N ALA A 300 10.26 -7.20 7.41
CA ALA A 300 9.58 -7.15 6.11
C ALA A 300 8.29 -8.00 6.10
N THR A 301 8.33 -9.21 6.66
CA THR A 301 7.14 -10.08 6.78
C THR A 301 6.06 -9.45 7.65
N ARG A 302 6.42 -8.88 8.80
CA ARG A 302 5.47 -8.14 9.65
C ARG A 302 4.85 -6.95 8.92
N ARG A 303 5.63 -6.17 8.17
CA ARG A 303 5.12 -5.05 7.36
C ARG A 303 4.20 -5.50 6.23
N ALA A 304 4.50 -6.61 5.57
CA ALA A 304 3.63 -7.18 4.55
C ALA A 304 2.27 -7.62 5.13
N ILE A 305 2.26 -8.23 6.33
CA ILE A 305 1.03 -8.58 7.06
C ILE A 305 0.23 -7.33 7.45
N GLU A 306 0.90 -6.30 7.98
CA GLU A 306 0.27 -5.01 8.27
C GLU A 306 -0.31 -4.37 7.00
N GLY A 307 0.35 -4.50 5.85
CA GLY A 307 -0.08 -3.99 4.56
C GLY A 307 -1.30 -4.72 4.02
N ALA A 308 -1.32 -6.05 4.11
CA ALA A 308 -2.47 -6.87 3.74
C ALA A 308 -3.70 -6.56 4.61
N ARG A 309 -3.50 -6.33 5.92
CA ARG A 309 -4.57 -5.85 6.81
C ARG A 309 -5.07 -4.48 6.34
N LEU A 310 -4.17 -3.51 6.11
CA LEU A 310 -4.56 -2.19 5.62
C LEU A 310 -5.31 -2.26 4.28
N ALA A 311 -4.89 -3.10 3.34
CA ALA A 311 -5.58 -3.33 2.07
C ALA A 311 -7.01 -3.83 2.28
N SER A 312 -7.19 -4.85 3.12
CA SER A 312 -8.50 -5.39 3.49
C SER A 312 -9.37 -4.32 4.16
N GLU A 313 -8.80 -3.52 5.07
CA GLU A 313 -9.49 -2.42 5.72
C GLU A 313 -9.96 -1.35 4.72
N LEU A 314 -9.10 -1.01 3.76
CA LEU A 314 -9.38 -0.11 2.66
C LEU A 314 -10.36 -0.72 1.64
N GLY A 315 -10.81 -1.95 1.84
CA GLY A 315 -11.86 -2.58 1.04
C GLY A 315 -11.39 -3.13 -0.30
N ALA A 316 -10.10 -3.42 -0.44
CA ALA A 316 -9.57 -4.15 -1.60
C ALA A 316 -9.85 -5.67 -1.47
N GLU A 317 -10.07 -6.32 -2.61
CA GLU A 317 -10.31 -7.77 -2.72
C GLU A 317 -9.02 -8.58 -2.89
N VAL A 318 -8.01 -7.97 -3.52
CA VAL A 318 -6.73 -8.59 -3.82
C VAL A 318 -5.60 -7.66 -3.37
N PHE A 319 -4.58 -8.24 -2.76
CA PHE A 319 -3.36 -7.58 -2.32
C PHE A 319 -2.14 -8.19 -3.02
N GLY A 320 -1.49 -7.40 -3.87
CA GLY A 320 -0.27 -7.80 -4.56
C GLY A 320 0.99 -7.40 -3.80
N LEU A 321 1.97 -8.30 -3.78
CA LEU A 321 3.31 -8.08 -3.22
C LEU A 321 4.30 -7.78 -4.36
N GLY A 322 4.68 -6.51 -4.54
CA GLY A 322 5.59 -6.08 -5.61
C GLY A 322 7.08 -6.15 -5.26
N ALA A 323 7.93 -6.25 -6.28
CA ALA A 323 9.40 -6.22 -6.15
C ALA A 323 9.91 -7.11 -4.99
N PHE A 324 10.68 -6.58 -4.04
CA PHE A 324 11.18 -7.38 -2.91
C PHE A 324 10.09 -7.90 -1.96
N TRP A 325 8.89 -7.32 -1.95
CA TRP A 325 7.76 -7.89 -1.19
C TRP A 325 7.35 -9.27 -1.71
N SER A 326 7.58 -9.56 -3.00
CA SER A 326 7.17 -10.82 -3.63
C SER A 326 7.87 -12.05 -3.03
N VAL A 327 9.03 -11.86 -2.38
CA VAL A 327 9.83 -12.94 -1.77
C VAL A 327 9.62 -13.07 -0.26
N VAL A 328 8.95 -12.09 0.36
CA VAL A 328 8.73 -12.02 1.81
C VAL A 328 7.73 -13.09 2.29
N GLY A 329 7.90 -13.59 3.52
CA GLY A 329 6.96 -14.49 4.17
C GLY A 329 6.67 -15.76 3.36
N ASN A 330 7.73 -16.48 2.97
CA ASN A 330 7.66 -17.66 2.10
C ASN A 330 6.93 -17.36 0.78
N LYS A 331 7.33 -16.25 0.12
CA LYS A 331 6.70 -15.75 -1.11
C LYS A 331 5.18 -15.52 -0.98
N GLY A 332 4.79 -14.88 0.12
CA GLY A 332 3.42 -14.47 0.43
C GLY A 332 2.57 -15.50 1.19
N LEU A 333 3.06 -16.73 1.43
CA LEU A 333 2.30 -17.76 2.15
C LEU A 333 1.98 -17.32 3.59
N ASP A 334 2.98 -16.80 4.30
CA ASP A 334 2.81 -16.38 5.70
C ASP A 334 1.87 -15.16 5.80
N VAL A 335 1.95 -14.27 4.79
CA VAL A 335 1.07 -13.09 4.68
C VAL A 335 -0.38 -13.52 4.47
N GLN A 336 -0.62 -14.46 3.54
CA GLN A 336 -1.95 -15.02 3.28
C GLN A 336 -2.52 -15.73 4.51
N ALA A 337 -1.70 -16.51 5.23
CA ALA A 337 -2.13 -17.21 6.43
C ALA A 337 -2.52 -16.25 7.56
N ALA A 338 -1.80 -15.13 7.70
CA ALA A 338 -2.08 -14.12 8.73
C ALA A 338 -3.31 -13.23 8.42
N VAL A 339 -3.73 -13.16 7.15
CA VAL A 339 -4.83 -12.32 6.67
C VAL A 339 -5.71 -13.10 5.66
N PRO A 340 -6.44 -14.15 6.10
CA PRO A 340 -7.16 -15.06 5.21
C PRO A 340 -8.32 -14.42 4.44
N GLN A 341 -8.80 -13.26 4.89
CA GLN A 341 -9.95 -12.56 4.30
C GLN A 341 -9.64 -11.79 3.00
N ILE A 342 -8.37 -11.62 2.64
CA ILE A 342 -7.95 -10.97 1.38
C ILE A 342 -7.12 -11.93 0.55
N THR A 343 -7.28 -11.88 -0.76
CA THR A 343 -6.45 -12.69 -1.67
C THR A 343 -5.07 -12.06 -1.77
N VAL A 344 -4.02 -12.81 -1.43
CA VAL A 344 -2.64 -12.36 -1.58
C VAL A 344 -2.01 -13.00 -2.82
N THR A 345 -1.32 -12.22 -3.63
CA THR A 345 -0.49 -12.74 -4.74
C THR A 345 0.89 -12.10 -4.77
N ASN A 346 1.90 -12.86 -5.18
CA ASN A 346 3.25 -12.36 -5.45
C ASN A 346 3.51 -12.04 -6.94
N GLY A 347 2.53 -12.27 -7.82
CA GLY A 347 2.62 -11.87 -9.23
C GLY A 347 3.50 -12.74 -10.12
N GLY A 348 4.00 -13.88 -9.62
CA GLY A 348 4.98 -14.69 -10.33
C GLY A 348 4.48 -15.37 -11.61
N ALA A 349 3.18 -15.69 -11.70
CA ALA A 349 2.62 -16.40 -12.85
C ALA A 349 2.53 -15.51 -14.09
N TYR A 350 1.96 -14.31 -13.96
CA TYR A 350 1.86 -13.40 -15.09
C TYR A 350 3.21 -12.77 -15.41
N THR A 351 4.10 -12.55 -14.44
CA THR A 351 5.49 -12.16 -14.75
C THR A 351 6.15 -13.18 -15.69
N SER A 352 6.05 -14.47 -15.35
CA SER A 352 6.50 -15.55 -16.24
C SER A 352 5.74 -15.59 -17.58
N GLY A 353 4.45 -15.23 -17.56
CA GLY A 353 3.58 -15.13 -18.73
C GLY A 353 3.97 -14.02 -19.71
N THR A 354 4.33 -12.83 -19.22
CA THR A 354 4.76 -11.71 -20.06
C THR A 354 6.01 -12.05 -20.85
N ILE A 355 6.97 -12.76 -20.23
CA ILE A 355 8.15 -13.26 -20.93
C ILE A 355 7.76 -14.28 -22.00
N LYS A 356 6.88 -15.23 -21.65
CA LYS A 356 6.37 -16.22 -22.61
C LYS A 356 5.68 -15.54 -23.81
N ALA A 357 4.96 -14.45 -23.57
CA ALA A 357 4.27 -13.67 -24.60
C ALA A 357 5.24 -12.81 -25.44
N ALA A 358 6.30 -12.26 -24.82
CA ALA A 358 7.25 -11.38 -25.49
C ALA A 358 8.27 -12.12 -26.36
N ILE A 359 8.75 -13.30 -25.92
CA ILE A 359 9.82 -14.05 -26.60
C ILE A 359 9.56 -14.27 -28.10
N PRO A 360 8.37 -14.70 -28.55
CA PRO A 360 8.12 -14.89 -29.99
C PRO A 360 8.32 -13.62 -30.82
N GLY A 361 7.85 -12.46 -30.34
CA GLY A 361 8.04 -11.17 -31.01
C GLY A 361 9.50 -10.74 -31.05
N ILE A 362 10.19 -10.90 -29.91
CA ILE A 362 11.63 -10.66 -29.78
C ILE A 362 12.42 -11.48 -30.81
N LEU A 363 12.16 -12.78 -30.89
CA LEU A 363 12.90 -13.69 -31.76
C LEU A 363 12.56 -13.45 -33.24
N ALA A 364 11.31 -13.09 -33.55
CA ALA A 364 10.93 -12.67 -34.90
C ALA A 364 11.66 -11.39 -35.33
N HIS A 365 11.78 -10.40 -34.45
CA HIS A 365 12.54 -9.18 -34.71
C HIS A 365 14.05 -9.43 -34.78
N PHE A 366 14.58 -10.32 -33.94
CA PHE A 366 15.97 -10.74 -34.00
C PHE A 366 16.31 -11.37 -35.35
N LYS A 367 15.39 -12.21 -35.88
CA LYS A 367 15.49 -12.84 -37.20
C LYS A 367 15.32 -11.85 -38.35
N SER A 368 14.48 -10.84 -38.23
CA SER A 368 14.25 -9.82 -39.28
C SER A 368 15.49 -8.96 -39.53
N GLU A 369 16.36 -8.80 -38.54
CA GLU A 369 17.69 -8.16 -38.67
C GLU A 369 18.76 -9.08 -39.32
N GLY A 370 18.36 -10.23 -39.88
CA GLY A 370 19.23 -11.14 -40.62
C GLY A 370 20.07 -12.08 -39.75
N ARG A 371 19.76 -12.20 -38.45
CA ARG A 371 20.46 -13.10 -37.52
C ARG A 371 19.80 -14.47 -37.46
N ASP A 372 20.60 -15.53 -37.55
CA ASP A 372 20.12 -16.91 -37.51
C ASP A 372 20.02 -17.42 -36.07
N LEU A 373 18.78 -17.67 -35.62
CA LEU A 373 18.51 -18.20 -34.28
C LEU A 373 19.15 -19.57 -34.04
N SER A 374 19.23 -20.43 -35.06
CA SER A 374 19.80 -21.78 -34.91
C SER A 374 21.30 -21.77 -34.59
N GLN A 375 21.98 -20.65 -34.87
CA GLN A 375 23.39 -20.41 -34.55
C GLN A 375 23.58 -19.44 -33.36
N ALA A 376 22.49 -18.83 -32.88
CA ALA A 376 22.56 -17.84 -31.81
C ALA A 376 22.85 -18.49 -30.46
N VAL A 377 23.56 -17.74 -29.61
CA VAL A 377 23.82 -18.08 -28.21
C VAL A 377 22.91 -17.24 -27.32
N ALA A 378 22.04 -17.89 -26.55
CA ALA A 378 21.25 -17.22 -25.52
C ALA A 378 21.84 -17.49 -24.14
N ALA A 379 21.92 -16.47 -23.29
CA ALA A 379 22.24 -16.65 -21.88
C ALA A 379 21.04 -16.34 -21.00
N VAL A 380 20.89 -17.09 -19.90
CA VAL A 380 19.82 -16.94 -18.92
C VAL A 380 20.42 -16.81 -17.53
N VAL A 381 20.37 -15.61 -16.98
CA VAL A 381 20.94 -15.22 -15.68
C VAL A 381 19.90 -15.35 -14.57
N GLY A 382 20.30 -15.89 -13.43
CA GLY A 382 19.39 -16.19 -12.32
C GLY A 382 18.65 -17.52 -12.50
N ALA A 383 19.17 -18.43 -13.34
CA ALA A 383 18.51 -19.66 -13.78
C ALA A 383 18.22 -20.70 -12.67
N ASN A 384 18.70 -20.50 -11.44
CA ASN A 384 18.21 -21.25 -10.28
C ASN A 384 16.76 -20.88 -9.88
N GLY A 385 16.29 -19.70 -10.31
CA GLY A 385 14.96 -19.15 -10.06
C GLY A 385 13.91 -19.63 -11.06
N VAL A 386 12.64 -19.56 -10.65
CA VAL A 386 11.50 -20.09 -11.42
C VAL A 386 11.26 -19.31 -12.72
N VAL A 387 11.35 -17.98 -12.65
CA VAL A 387 11.16 -17.09 -13.81
C VAL A 387 12.23 -17.39 -14.85
N ALA A 388 13.50 -17.18 -14.51
CA ALA A 388 14.65 -17.44 -15.38
C ALA A 388 14.65 -18.86 -15.96
N PHE A 389 14.38 -19.89 -15.14
CA PHE A 389 14.30 -21.25 -15.66
C PHE A 389 13.16 -21.44 -16.68
N GLY A 390 12.02 -20.79 -16.46
CA GLY A 390 10.92 -20.72 -17.43
C GLY A 390 11.35 -20.09 -18.76
N ILE A 391 12.18 -19.04 -18.72
CA ILE A 391 12.80 -18.42 -19.91
C ILE A 391 13.67 -19.43 -20.64
N ALA A 392 14.59 -20.08 -19.93
CA ALA A 392 15.50 -21.08 -20.50
C ALA A 392 14.73 -22.20 -21.21
N ARG A 393 13.62 -22.66 -20.62
CA ARG A 393 12.75 -23.67 -21.23
C ARG A 393 12.08 -23.21 -22.52
N THR A 394 11.68 -21.95 -22.61
CA THR A 394 11.02 -21.39 -23.80
C THR A 394 12.01 -21.12 -24.93
N ILE A 395 13.26 -20.77 -24.60
CA ILE A 395 14.29 -20.38 -25.56
C ILE A 395 15.10 -21.57 -26.07
N ALA A 396 15.37 -22.57 -25.23
CA ALA A 396 16.14 -23.75 -25.60
C ALA A 396 15.74 -24.42 -26.93
N PRO A 397 14.45 -24.57 -27.31
CA PRO A 397 14.11 -25.16 -28.60
C PRO A 397 14.35 -24.25 -29.82
N GLN A 398 14.70 -22.98 -29.60
CA GLN A 398 14.77 -21.96 -30.64
C GLN A 398 16.20 -21.53 -30.99
N VAL A 399 17.18 -21.84 -30.14
CA VAL A 399 18.57 -21.37 -30.29
C VAL A 399 19.59 -22.50 -30.36
N GLY A 400 20.78 -22.22 -30.88
CA GLY A 400 21.86 -23.21 -30.98
C GLY A 400 22.51 -23.55 -29.63
N LYS A 401 22.61 -22.57 -28.72
CA LYS A 401 23.23 -22.74 -27.41
C LYS A 401 22.50 -21.92 -26.33
N VAL A 402 22.32 -22.52 -25.15
CA VAL A 402 21.82 -21.84 -23.95
C VAL A 402 22.86 -21.92 -22.84
N ILE A 403 23.32 -20.75 -22.37
CA ILE A 403 24.19 -20.59 -21.21
C ILE A 403 23.34 -20.24 -20.01
N MET A 404 23.19 -21.16 -19.06
CA MET A 404 22.47 -20.91 -17.82
C MET A 404 23.45 -20.46 -16.74
N VAL A 405 23.21 -19.28 -16.16
CA VAL A 405 24.05 -18.69 -15.09
C VAL A 405 23.26 -18.67 -13.77
N GLY A 406 23.88 -19.16 -12.70
CA GLY A 406 23.28 -19.23 -11.38
C GLY A 406 24.30 -19.11 -10.25
N ARG A 407 23.83 -19.17 -9.00
CA ARG A 407 24.67 -19.13 -7.79
C ARG A 407 24.95 -20.51 -7.20
N ASP A 408 24.05 -21.47 -7.48
CA ASP A 408 24.13 -22.83 -6.99
C ASP A 408 24.24 -23.76 -8.20
N LEU A 409 25.46 -24.22 -8.49
CA LEU A 409 25.75 -25.03 -9.67
C LEU A 409 25.04 -26.38 -9.61
N GLU A 410 24.94 -27.02 -8.44
CA GLU A 410 24.32 -28.33 -8.30
C GLU A 410 22.81 -28.27 -8.58
N ARG A 411 22.13 -27.26 -8.03
CA ARG A 411 20.71 -27.00 -8.33
C ARG A 411 20.52 -26.62 -9.79
N LEU A 412 21.43 -25.82 -10.35
CA LEU A 412 21.36 -25.39 -11.75
C LEU A 412 21.47 -26.58 -12.70
N GLU A 413 22.40 -27.49 -12.43
CA GLU A 413 22.67 -28.67 -13.24
C GLU A 413 21.49 -29.66 -13.22
N ARG A 414 20.83 -29.81 -12.07
CA ARG A 414 19.58 -30.57 -11.96
C ARG A 414 18.50 -30.02 -12.90
N SER A 415 18.32 -28.71 -12.92
CA SER A 415 17.37 -28.03 -13.82
C SER A 415 17.79 -28.16 -15.29
N ALA A 416 19.06 -27.92 -15.62
CA ALA A 416 19.59 -28.00 -16.99
C ALA A 416 19.45 -29.40 -17.60
N ASN A 417 19.59 -30.46 -16.80
CA ASN A 417 19.39 -31.84 -17.26
C ASN A 417 17.98 -32.10 -17.81
N THR A 418 16.97 -31.40 -17.31
CA THR A 418 15.60 -31.50 -17.87
C THR A 418 15.53 -30.85 -19.26
N LEU A 419 16.25 -29.75 -19.49
CA LEU A 419 16.31 -29.07 -20.78
C LEU A 419 17.10 -29.87 -21.80
N ARG A 420 18.24 -30.47 -21.41
CA ARG A 420 19.05 -31.35 -22.28
C ARG A 420 18.26 -32.55 -22.78
N ARG A 421 17.42 -33.13 -21.92
CA ARG A 421 16.53 -34.26 -22.29
C ARG A 421 15.47 -33.83 -23.30
N ALA A 422 14.91 -32.63 -23.13
CA ALA A 422 13.84 -32.12 -23.99
C ALA A 422 14.35 -31.52 -25.31
N ASN A 423 15.59 -31.01 -25.37
CA ASN A 423 16.13 -30.26 -26.50
C ASN A 423 17.47 -30.86 -26.94
N LYS A 424 17.44 -31.85 -27.84
CA LYS A 424 18.66 -32.53 -28.32
C LYS A 424 19.51 -31.70 -29.30
N GLN A 425 18.93 -30.64 -29.85
CA GLN A 425 19.58 -29.82 -30.88
C GLN A 425 20.32 -28.61 -30.29
N ALA A 426 19.98 -28.19 -29.07
CA ALA A 426 20.59 -27.05 -28.40
C ALA A 426 21.66 -27.53 -27.41
N GLU A 427 22.83 -26.89 -27.43
CA GLU A 427 23.86 -27.08 -26.41
C GLU A 427 23.44 -26.35 -25.12
N ILE A 428 23.30 -27.08 -24.00
CA ILE A 428 22.93 -26.49 -22.70
C ILE A 428 24.13 -26.50 -21.75
N VAL A 429 24.67 -25.32 -21.46
CA VAL A 429 25.82 -25.09 -20.59
C VAL A 429 25.36 -24.48 -19.27
N THR A 430 25.95 -24.90 -18.16
CA THR A 430 25.70 -24.34 -16.82
C THR A 430 26.98 -23.74 -16.28
N THR A 431 26.88 -22.59 -15.62
CA THR A 431 28.04 -21.93 -15.01
C THR A 431 27.61 -21.01 -13.85
N THR A 432 28.57 -20.70 -12.98
CA THR A 432 28.44 -19.62 -11.99
C THR A 432 29.23 -18.37 -12.38
N ASP A 433 30.00 -18.44 -13.48
CA ASP A 433 30.84 -17.36 -13.98
C ASP A 433 30.08 -16.50 -14.99
N TYR A 434 29.96 -15.21 -14.69
CA TYR A 434 29.31 -14.22 -15.53
C TYR A 434 30.14 -13.85 -16.76
N ALA A 435 31.43 -14.17 -16.81
CA ALA A 435 32.26 -13.94 -18.00
C ALA A 435 31.75 -14.72 -19.23
N ALA A 436 31.09 -15.86 -19.02
CA ALA A 436 30.48 -16.66 -20.08
C ALA A 436 29.37 -15.92 -20.86
N LEU A 437 28.78 -14.87 -20.26
CA LEU A 437 27.78 -14.04 -20.93
C LEU A 437 28.33 -13.32 -22.17
N ARG A 438 29.66 -13.16 -22.26
CA ARG A 438 30.31 -12.49 -23.40
C ARG A 438 30.14 -13.25 -24.72
N GLU A 439 29.78 -14.52 -24.67
CA GLU A 439 29.46 -15.31 -25.86
C GLU A 439 28.05 -15.00 -26.41
N ALA A 440 27.15 -14.48 -25.57
CA ALA A 440 25.71 -14.45 -25.86
C ALA A 440 25.28 -13.31 -26.80
N ASP A 441 24.48 -13.66 -27.81
CA ASP A 441 23.77 -12.70 -28.68
C ASP A 441 22.50 -12.17 -28.02
N LEU A 442 21.88 -13.00 -27.17
CA LEU A 442 20.69 -12.70 -26.40
C LEU A 442 20.97 -12.98 -24.92
N ILE A 443 20.68 -12.04 -24.04
CA ILE A 443 20.78 -12.24 -22.58
C ILE A 443 19.39 -12.01 -21.98
N PHE A 444 18.94 -12.96 -21.18
CA PHE A 444 17.73 -12.82 -20.37
C PHE A 444 18.14 -12.90 -18.90
N THR A 445 17.71 -11.95 -18.09
CA THR A 445 18.09 -11.91 -16.67
C THR A 445 16.88 -11.71 -15.79
N ALA A 446 16.80 -12.49 -14.72
CA ALA A 446 15.79 -12.35 -13.67
C ALA A 446 16.41 -12.81 -12.34
N THR A 447 17.12 -11.91 -11.66
CA THR A 447 17.73 -12.20 -10.36
C THR A 447 16.97 -11.61 -9.18
N SER A 448 17.42 -11.96 -7.98
CA SER A 448 16.96 -11.35 -6.72
C SER A 448 18.10 -10.58 -6.04
N ASP A 449 19.15 -10.23 -6.80
CA ASP A 449 20.26 -9.45 -6.27
C ASP A 449 19.83 -7.98 -6.12
N PRO A 450 20.18 -7.31 -5.01
CA PRO A 450 19.90 -5.89 -4.86
C PRO A 450 20.79 -4.99 -5.72
N ASN A 451 21.86 -5.51 -6.33
CA ASN A 451 22.77 -4.76 -7.18
C ASN A 451 22.79 -5.32 -8.61
N PRO A 452 23.20 -4.51 -9.59
CA PRO A 452 23.51 -5.00 -10.92
C PRO A 452 24.54 -6.13 -10.88
N VAL A 453 24.32 -7.15 -11.70
CA VAL A 453 25.21 -8.32 -11.85
C VAL A 453 25.80 -8.42 -13.27
N ILE A 454 25.19 -7.74 -14.24
CA ILE A 454 25.69 -7.65 -15.62
C ILE A 454 26.36 -6.29 -15.82
N PHE A 455 27.66 -6.32 -16.13
CA PHE A 455 28.50 -5.15 -16.33
C PHE A 455 29.10 -5.18 -17.74
N PRO A 456 29.70 -4.07 -18.23
CA PRO A 456 30.24 -4.01 -19.59
C PRO A 456 31.19 -5.16 -20.00
N PRO A 457 32.08 -5.69 -19.13
CA PRO A 457 32.94 -6.82 -19.49
C PRO A 457 32.20 -8.12 -19.85
N HIS A 458 30.94 -8.25 -19.42
CA HIS A 458 30.10 -9.43 -19.61
C HIS A 458 29.35 -9.42 -20.96
N VAL A 459 29.36 -8.31 -21.70
CA VAL A 459 28.46 -8.09 -22.85
C VAL A 459 29.28 -7.80 -24.10
N LYS A 460 28.94 -8.46 -25.22
CA LYS A 460 29.52 -8.17 -26.54
C LYS A 460 28.67 -7.13 -27.31
N GLU A 461 29.27 -6.54 -28.34
CA GLU A 461 28.56 -5.59 -29.21
C GLU A 461 27.36 -6.25 -29.91
N GLY A 462 26.28 -5.49 -30.10
CA GLY A 462 25.07 -5.98 -30.76
C GLY A 462 24.17 -6.90 -29.93
N THR A 463 24.55 -7.23 -28.69
CA THR A 463 23.76 -8.09 -27.79
C THR A 463 22.42 -7.45 -27.41
N TRP A 464 21.34 -8.22 -27.42
CA TRP A 464 20.06 -7.79 -26.85
C TRP A 464 19.88 -8.37 -25.47
N ILE A 465 19.51 -7.52 -24.51
CA ILE A 465 19.41 -7.87 -23.10
C ILE A 465 17.98 -7.60 -22.62
N PHE A 466 17.34 -8.62 -22.08
CA PHE A 466 16.01 -8.59 -21.48
C PHE A 466 16.15 -8.61 -19.97
N ASP A 467 16.01 -7.43 -19.36
CA ASP A 467 16.24 -7.22 -17.93
C ASP A 467 14.93 -7.23 -17.13
N GLU A 468 14.61 -8.39 -16.57
CA GLU A 468 13.47 -8.60 -15.66
C GLU A 468 13.83 -8.28 -14.20
N GLY A 469 15.10 -7.98 -13.91
CA GLY A 469 15.57 -7.62 -12.58
C GLY A 469 14.90 -6.34 -12.10
N ARG A 470 14.37 -6.38 -10.87
CA ARG A 470 13.89 -5.19 -10.17
C ARG A 470 14.38 -5.21 -8.71
N PRO A 471 15.43 -4.44 -8.36
CA PRO A 471 16.24 -3.50 -9.16
C PRO A 471 16.89 -4.13 -10.40
N ALA A 472 17.22 -3.29 -11.39
CA ALA A 472 17.80 -3.74 -12.67
C ALA A 472 19.04 -4.62 -12.46
N ASP A 473 19.07 -5.77 -13.13
CA ASP A 473 20.22 -6.69 -13.10
C ASP A 473 21.38 -6.14 -13.95
N VAL A 474 21.10 -5.23 -14.88
CA VAL A 474 22.06 -4.66 -15.82
C VAL A 474 22.52 -3.28 -15.38
N ASP A 475 23.83 -3.09 -15.30
CA ASP A 475 24.41 -1.79 -14.99
C ASP A 475 24.12 -0.78 -16.12
N PRO A 476 23.73 0.48 -15.81
CA PRO A 476 23.41 1.48 -16.83
C PRO A 476 24.55 1.76 -17.83
N SER A 477 25.80 1.49 -17.47
CA SER A 477 26.94 1.65 -18.38
C SER A 477 26.94 0.67 -19.55
N VAL A 478 26.24 -0.47 -19.44
CA VAL A 478 26.09 -1.47 -20.51
C VAL A 478 25.39 -0.88 -21.74
N ALA A 479 24.48 0.08 -21.55
CA ALA A 479 23.80 0.78 -22.64
C ALA A 479 24.74 1.56 -23.57
N ARG A 480 26.00 1.81 -23.15
CA ARG A 480 27.01 2.52 -23.95
C ARG A 480 27.73 1.63 -24.94
N ILE A 481 27.55 0.30 -24.86
CA ILE A 481 28.21 -0.64 -25.77
C ILE A 481 27.53 -0.55 -27.15
N PRO A 482 28.30 -0.42 -28.25
CA PRO A 482 27.74 -0.31 -29.59
C PRO A 482 26.76 -1.45 -29.93
N GLY A 483 25.60 -1.06 -30.46
CA GLY A 483 24.57 -2.00 -30.92
C GLY A 483 23.82 -2.74 -29.82
N VAL A 484 24.17 -2.56 -28.54
CA VAL A 484 23.45 -3.21 -27.43
C VAL A 484 22.07 -2.58 -27.26
N ARG A 485 21.06 -3.43 -27.07
CA ARG A 485 19.70 -3.01 -26.74
C ARG A 485 19.31 -3.61 -25.39
N ILE A 486 18.92 -2.77 -24.44
CA ILE A 486 18.39 -3.21 -23.15
C ILE A 486 16.88 -3.00 -23.19
N ILE A 487 16.15 -4.10 -23.08
CA ILE A 487 14.69 -4.15 -23.15
C ILE A 487 14.19 -4.47 -21.73
N PRO A 488 13.38 -3.59 -21.13
CA PRO A 488 12.89 -3.80 -19.79
C PRO A 488 11.89 -4.96 -19.79
N GLY A 489 12.23 -5.98 -19.01
CA GLY A 489 11.38 -7.14 -18.81
C GLY A 489 10.19 -6.85 -17.88
N GLY A 490 9.11 -7.62 -18.07
CA GLY A 490 7.99 -7.66 -17.14
C GLY A 490 7.22 -6.34 -17.03
N VAL A 491 7.22 -5.53 -18.09
CA VAL A 491 6.50 -4.25 -18.16
C VAL A 491 5.21 -4.41 -18.94
N VAL A 492 4.10 -3.95 -18.37
CA VAL A 492 2.76 -4.11 -18.94
C VAL A 492 2.06 -2.76 -18.95
N ARG A 493 1.38 -2.41 -20.04
CA ARG A 493 0.43 -1.30 -20.09
C ARG A 493 -0.98 -1.81 -19.85
N PRO A 494 -1.64 -1.40 -18.75
CA PRO A 494 -3.07 -1.65 -18.55
C PRO A 494 -3.91 -0.93 -19.61
N PRO A 495 -5.12 -1.43 -19.92
CA PRO A 495 -6.02 -0.79 -20.86
C PRO A 495 -6.56 0.56 -20.33
N GLY A 496 -6.93 1.44 -21.25
CA GLY A 496 -7.43 2.78 -20.93
C GLY A 496 -6.32 3.81 -20.78
N GLY A 497 -6.60 4.90 -20.04
CA GLY A 497 -5.67 6.00 -19.80
C GLY A 497 -5.13 5.94 -18.38
N MET A 498 -4.40 4.86 -18.05
CA MET A 498 -3.97 4.63 -16.67
C MET A 498 -3.00 5.72 -16.20
N THR A 499 -3.27 6.30 -15.03
CA THR A 499 -2.40 7.28 -14.39
C THR A 499 -2.09 6.87 -12.95
N SER A 500 -0.89 7.20 -12.48
CA SER A 500 -0.45 7.01 -11.09
C SER A 500 -0.04 8.34 -10.47
N SER A 501 -0.29 8.51 -9.18
CA SER A 501 0.20 9.66 -8.40
C SER A 501 1.64 9.51 -7.92
N VAL A 502 2.24 8.33 -8.11
CA VAL A 502 3.61 7.98 -7.72
C VAL A 502 4.30 7.35 -8.92
N ASP A 503 5.57 7.70 -9.16
CA ASP A 503 6.37 7.07 -10.20
C ASP A 503 6.77 5.67 -9.74
N LEU A 504 6.30 4.66 -10.47
CA LEU A 504 6.60 3.27 -10.21
C LEU A 504 7.93 2.82 -10.85
N HIS A 505 8.59 3.70 -11.63
CA HIS A 505 9.81 3.42 -12.41
C HIS A 505 9.63 2.47 -13.59
N PHE A 506 8.42 2.47 -14.19
CA PHE A 506 8.09 1.63 -15.36
C PHE A 506 7.69 2.44 -16.60
N GLY A 507 7.75 3.77 -16.52
CA GLY A 507 7.27 4.68 -17.56
C GLY A 507 5.79 5.02 -17.43
N GLU A 508 5.39 6.12 -18.06
CA GLU A 508 4.01 6.61 -17.99
C GLU A 508 3.02 5.60 -18.58
N GLY A 509 1.93 5.35 -17.86
CA GLY A 509 0.90 4.39 -18.29
C GLY A 509 1.29 2.91 -18.15
N ALA A 510 2.48 2.60 -17.63
CA ALA A 510 2.97 1.23 -17.47
C ALA A 510 3.08 0.80 -16.00
N VAL A 511 2.97 -0.52 -15.78
CA VAL A 511 3.07 -1.18 -14.47
C VAL A 511 3.93 -2.43 -14.58
N PRO A 512 4.50 -2.93 -13.48
CA PRO A 512 5.13 -4.25 -13.50
C PRO A 512 4.09 -5.36 -13.69
N ALA A 513 4.51 -6.47 -14.30
CA ALA A 513 3.68 -7.64 -14.54
C ALA A 513 3.07 -8.22 -13.26
N CYS A 514 3.78 -8.15 -12.13
CA CYS A 514 3.23 -8.59 -10.84
C CYS A 514 2.05 -7.72 -10.35
N LEU A 515 2.06 -6.42 -10.66
CA LEU A 515 0.90 -5.54 -10.43
C LEU A 515 -0.21 -5.86 -11.42
N ALA A 516 0.11 -6.06 -12.69
CA ALA A 516 -0.90 -6.47 -13.68
C ALA A 516 -1.59 -7.80 -13.31
N GLU A 517 -0.87 -8.78 -12.77
CA GLU A 517 -1.48 -10.01 -12.23
C GLU A 517 -2.53 -9.69 -11.15
N THR A 518 -2.16 -8.81 -10.22
CA THR A 518 -3.05 -8.38 -9.13
C THR A 518 -4.33 -7.76 -9.70
N LEU A 519 -4.20 -6.92 -10.73
CA LEU A 519 -5.33 -6.30 -11.42
C LEU A 519 -6.20 -7.32 -12.16
N ILE A 520 -5.58 -8.28 -12.86
CA ILE A 520 -6.29 -9.33 -13.62
C ILE A 520 -7.08 -10.24 -12.68
N ILE A 521 -6.50 -10.69 -11.55
CA ILE A 521 -7.22 -11.48 -10.54
C ILE A 521 -8.45 -10.69 -10.05
N THR A 522 -8.27 -9.40 -9.78
CA THR A 522 -9.34 -8.54 -9.27
C THR A 522 -10.46 -8.37 -10.31
N ALA A 523 -10.12 -8.19 -11.59
CA ALA A 523 -11.08 -8.00 -12.68
C ALA A 523 -11.86 -9.27 -13.05
N THR A 524 -11.19 -10.42 -12.98
CA THR A 524 -11.76 -11.73 -13.31
C THR A 524 -12.50 -12.36 -12.14
N GLY A 525 -12.14 -12.02 -10.89
CA GLY A 525 -12.64 -12.68 -9.68
C GLY A 525 -12.01 -14.06 -9.45
N GLU A 526 -10.98 -14.44 -10.21
CA GLU A 526 -10.36 -15.77 -10.16
C GLU A 526 -9.33 -15.89 -9.02
N HIS A 527 -9.78 -15.64 -7.79
CA HIS A 527 -8.97 -15.60 -6.57
C HIS A 527 -8.16 -16.88 -6.30
N HIS A 528 -8.63 -18.02 -6.81
CA HIS A 528 -7.97 -19.31 -6.65
C HIS A 528 -6.67 -19.43 -7.46
N ARG A 529 -6.47 -18.57 -8.48
CA ARG A 529 -5.28 -18.55 -9.35
C ARG A 529 -4.15 -17.67 -8.85
N LYS A 530 -4.24 -17.20 -7.60
CA LYS A 530 -3.18 -16.42 -6.93
C LYS A 530 -1.82 -17.12 -6.97
N SER A 531 -0.77 -16.35 -7.18
CA SER A 531 0.62 -16.83 -7.13
C SER A 531 1.14 -16.75 -5.70
N LEU A 532 1.43 -17.90 -5.09
CA LEU A 532 1.99 -17.99 -3.75
C LEU A 532 3.05 -19.08 -3.68
N GLY A 533 4.04 -18.89 -2.80
CA GLY A 533 5.08 -19.89 -2.59
C GLY A 533 6.04 -20.02 -3.78
N PRO A 534 6.86 -21.08 -3.80
CA PRO A 534 7.93 -21.24 -4.78
C PRO A 534 7.48 -21.84 -6.10
N GLN A 535 6.23 -22.30 -6.23
CA GLN A 535 5.77 -23.01 -7.42
C GLN A 535 4.83 -22.11 -8.24
N THR A 536 4.93 -22.24 -9.56
CA THR A 536 4.08 -21.54 -10.52
C THR A 536 3.53 -22.56 -11.50
N LEU A 537 2.21 -22.71 -11.54
CA LEU A 537 1.55 -23.69 -12.41
C LEU A 537 1.48 -23.16 -13.84
N THR A 538 1.84 -24.00 -14.82
CA THR A 538 1.79 -23.64 -16.24
C THR A 538 0.39 -23.21 -16.70
N GLU A 539 -0.65 -23.84 -16.14
CA GLU A 539 -2.04 -23.45 -16.44
C GLU A 539 -2.36 -22.01 -16.01
N ASN A 540 -1.82 -21.56 -14.87
CA ASN A 540 -2.01 -20.18 -14.41
C ASN A 540 -1.24 -19.19 -15.28
N ILE A 541 -0.03 -19.55 -15.72
CA ILE A 541 0.74 -18.74 -16.67
C ILE A 541 -0.08 -18.52 -17.96
N ASN A 542 -0.64 -19.60 -18.52
CA ASN A 542 -1.45 -19.52 -19.75
C ASN A 542 -2.72 -18.68 -19.52
N PHE A 543 -3.42 -18.93 -18.41
CA PHE A 543 -4.61 -18.18 -18.04
C PHE A 543 -4.33 -16.68 -17.96
N PHE A 544 -3.25 -16.26 -17.29
CA PHE A 544 -2.97 -14.83 -17.16
C PHE A 544 -2.59 -14.17 -18.48
N VAL A 545 -1.87 -14.87 -19.36
CA VAL A 545 -1.57 -14.36 -20.71
C VAL A 545 -2.86 -14.16 -21.52
N GLU A 546 -3.73 -15.16 -21.53
CA GLU A 546 -5.01 -15.09 -22.25
C GLU A 546 -5.94 -14.01 -21.68
N GLN A 547 -6.09 -13.95 -20.35
CA GLN A 547 -6.95 -12.96 -19.70
C GLN A 547 -6.40 -11.54 -19.81
N ALA A 548 -5.09 -11.37 -19.79
CA ALA A 548 -4.47 -10.07 -20.04
C ALA A 548 -4.86 -9.54 -21.42
N GLU A 549 -4.72 -10.36 -22.47
CA GLU A 549 -5.10 -10.00 -23.84
C GLU A 549 -6.60 -9.70 -23.93
N GLN A 550 -7.44 -10.57 -23.36
CA GLN A 550 -8.90 -10.37 -23.36
C GLN A 550 -9.31 -9.06 -22.67
N LEU A 551 -8.67 -8.70 -21.55
CA LEU A 551 -8.94 -7.48 -20.80
C LEU A 551 -8.29 -6.23 -21.44
N GLY A 552 -7.38 -6.39 -22.41
CA GLY A 552 -6.70 -5.32 -23.14
C GLY A 552 -5.37 -4.86 -22.55
N PHE A 553 -4.73 -5.66 -21.69
CA PHE A 553 -3.36 -5.42 -21.24
C PHE A 553 -2.37 -5.76 -22.35
N THR A 554 -1.33 -4.94 -22.49
CA THR A 554 -0.28 -5.14 -23.52
C THR A 554 1.09 -5.21 -22.86
N VAL A 555 1.91 -6.17 -23.27
CA VAL A 555 3.32 -6.24 -22.85
C VAL A 555 4.10 -5.16 -23.60
N VAL A 556 4.99 -4.45 -22.90
CA VAL A 556 5.89 -3.48 -23.54
C VAL A 556 7.13 -4.22 -24.01
N ASP A 557 7.40 -4.09 -25.30
CA ASP A 557 8.45 -4.76 -26.06
C ASP A 557 9.57 -3.82 -26.54
#